data_AF-A0A2V7W3X5-F1
#
_entry.id   AF-A0A2V7W3X5-F1
#
_cell.length_a   1.000
_cell.length_b   1.000
_cell.length_c   1.000
_cell.angle_alpha   90.00
_cell.angle_beta   90.00
_cell.angle_gamma   90.00
#
_symmetry.space_group_name_H-M   'P 1'
#
loop_
_entity.id
_entity.type
_entity.pdbx_description
1 polymer ?
#
loop_
_entity_poly.entity_id
_entity_poly.type
_entity_poly.pdbx_seq_one_letter_code
_entity_poly.pdbx_strand_id
1 'polypeptide(L)' 'MTIYPGRVVNGRVEVEDGELPEGAEVSVFLRSDDEYIPTPEEEAELEAAMDEADRGEGIPYEEFRREMIELERKLARE' A
#
# COMPACT_ATOMS: atom_id res chain seq x y z
N MET A 1 -5.69 11.77 3.03
CA MET A 1 -5.36 11.79 1.59
C MET A 1 -6.67 11.74 0.84
N THR A 2 -6.93 12.70 -0.06
CA THR A 2 -8.17 12.76 -0.83
C THR A 2 -7.83 12.49 -2.29
N ILE A 3 -8.57 11.56 -2.91
CA ILE A 3 -8.38 11.23 -4.32
C ILE A 3 -9.50 11.92 -5.10
N TYR A 4 -9.10 12.74 -6.07
CA TYR A 4 -10.02 13.39 -7.00
C TYR A 4 -9.96 12.67 -8.34
N PRO A 5 -11.10 12.23 -8.91
CA PRO A 5 -11.13 11.73 -10.28
C PRO A 5 -10.79 12.86 -11.25
N GLY A 6 -10.16 12.53 -12.37
CA GLY A 6 -9.76 13.53 -13.34
C GLY A 6 -9.16 12.89 -14.59
N ARG A 7 -8.96 13.73 -15.61
CA ARG A 7 -8.43 13.31 -16.91
C ARG A 7 -7.44 14.34 -17.44
N VAL A 8 -6.58 13.92 -18.37
CA VAL A 8 -5.62 14.82 -19.01
C VAL A 8 -6.26 15.42 -20.27
N VAL A 9 -6.40 16.74 -20.31
CA VAL A 9 -6.87 17.51 -21.47
C VAL A 9 -5.80 18.53 -21.85
N ASN A 10 -5.33 18.49 -23.10
CA ASN A 10 -4.27 19.38 -23.60
C ASN A 10 -3.00 19.40 -22.72
N GLY A 11 -2.61 18.25 -22.18
CA GLY A 11 -1.43 18.12 -21.31
C GLY A 11 -1.63 18.67 -19.89
N ARG A 12 -2.86 18.98 -19.48
CA ARG A 12 -3.21 19.45 -18.14
C ARG A 12 -4.16 18.47 -17.48
N VAL A 13 -4.03 18.27 -16.17
CA VAL A 13 -4.98 17.48 -15.38
C VAL A 13 -6.20 18.34 -15.11
N GLU A 14 -7.36 17.91 -15.60
CA GLU A 14 -8.66 18.44 -15.23
C GLU A 14 -9.29 17.52 -14.20
N VAL A 15 -9.64 18.07 -13.03
CA VAL A 15 -10.35 17.34 -11.98
C VAL A 15 -11.84 17.36 -12.29
N GLU A 16 -12.47 16.19 -12.25
CA GLU A 16 -13.91 16.05 -12.40
C GLU A 16 -14.57 16.26 -11.03
N ASP A 17 -15.55 17.17 -10.97
CA ASP A 17 -16.38 17.48 -9.79
C ASP A 17 -15.57 17.74 -8.50
N GLY A 18 -15.00 18.94 -8.39
CA GLY A 18 -14.37 19.42 -7.16
C GLY A 18 -13.51 20.67 -7.40
N GLU A 19 -13.24 21.42 -6.33
CA GLU A 19 -12.24 22.50 -6.33
C GLU A 19 -11.07 22.09 -5.44
N LEU A 20 -9.85 22.19 -5.98
CA LEU A 20 -8.65 22.02 -5.18
C LEU A 20 -8.42 23.27 -4.33
N PRO A 21 -8.14 23.16 -3.03
CA PRO A 21 -7.85 24.31 -2.20
C PRO A 21 -6.68 25.13 -2.74
N GLU A 22 -6.81 26.46 -2.74
CA GLU A 22 -5.72 27.34 -3.17
C GLU A 22 -4.45 27.08 -2.33
N GLY A 23 -3.30 26.97 -3.02
CA GLY A 23 -2.01 26.72 -2.38
C GLY A 23 -1.76 25.27 -1.95
N ALA A 24 -2.66 24.33 -2.25
CA ALA A 24 -2.44 22.91 -1.94
C ALA A 24 -1.29 22.31 -2.75
N GLU A 25 -0.43 21.54 -2.08
CA GLU A 25 0.58 20.70 -2.73
C GLU A 25 -0.09 19.42 -3.26
N VAL A 26 0.12 19.13 -4.54
CA VAL A 26 -0.53 18.01 -5.23
C VAL A 26 0.49 17.02 -5.77
N SER A 27 0.18 15.73 -5.63
CA SER A 27 0.89 14.64 -6.30
C SER A 27 -0.02 14.06 -7.37
N VAL A 28 0.48 13.94 -8.60
CA VAL A 28 -0.26 13.39 -9.73
C VAL A 28 0.23 11.98 -10.02
N PHE A 29 -0.68 11.02 -9.96
CA PHE A 29 -0.43 9.62 -10.32
C PHE A 29 -1.11 9.33 -11.64
N LEU A 30 -0.31 9.12 -12.70
CA LEU A 30 -0.84 8.63 -13.97
C LEU A 30 -0.98 7.11 -13.88
N ARG A 31 -2.20 6.60 -13.99
CA ARG A 31 -2.42 5.16 -14.11
C ARG A 31 -1.86 4.69 -15.45
N SER A 32 -1.01 3.68 -15.43
CA SER A 32 -0.63 2.94 -16.63
C SER A 32 -1.78 2.01 -17.04
N ASP A 33 -1.97 1.80 -18.35
CA ASP A 33 -2.94 0.82 -18.88
C ASP A 33 -2.59 -0.63 -18.49
N ASP A 34 -1.37 -0.87 -17.99
CA ASP A 34 -0.95 -2.12 -17.37
C ASP A 34 -1.45 -2.21 -15.91
N GLU A 35 -2.76 -2.07 -15.71
CA GLU A 35 -3.36 -2.31 -14.40
C GLU A 35 -3.24 -3.82 -14.11
N TYR A 36 -2.57 -4.17 -13.02
CA TYR A 36 -2.51 -5.55 -12.57
C TYR A 36 -3.93 -5.96 -12.15
N ILE A 37 -4.52 -6.87 -12.92
CA ILE A 37 -5.81 -7.47 -12.61
C ILE A 37 -5.51 -8.83 -11.97
N PRO A 38 -5.74 -9.00 -10.64
CA PRO A 38 -5.51 -10.28 -10.00
C PRO A 38 -6.42 -11.34 -10.59
N THR A 39 -5.90 -12.56 -10.69
CA THR A 39 -6.72 -13.74 -10.90
C THR A 39 -7.64 -13.99 -9.69
N PRO A 40 -8.73 -14.76 -9.83
CA PRO A 40 -9.58 -15.09 -8.69
C PRO A 40 -8.84 -15.80 -7.54
N GLU A 41 -7.75 -16.51 -7.84
CA GLU A 41 -6.91 -17.16 -6.83
C GLU A 41 -6.07 -16.12 -6.06
N GLU A 42 -5.40 -15.22 -6.78
CA GLU A 42 -4.64 -14.11 -6.17
C GLU A 42 -5.53 -13.17 -5.35
N GLU A 43 -6.76 -12.91 -5.81
CA GLU A 43 -7.73 -12.12 -5.04
C GLU A 43 -8.12 -12.81 -3.73
N ALA A 44 -8.36 -14.12 -3.75
CA ALA A 44 -8.68 -14.89 -2.55
C ALA A 44 -7.49 -14.97 -1.57
N GLU A 45 -6.26 -15.08 -2.09
CA GLU A 45 -5.04 -15.00 -1.27
C GLU A 45 -4.90 -13.62 -0.61
N LEU A 46 -5.16 -12.55 -1.36
CA LEU A 46 -5.12 -11.19 -0.84
C LEU A 46 -6.16 -10.98 0.27
N GLU A 47 -7.40 -11.43 0.06
CA GLU A 47 -8.47 -11.35 1.05
C GLU A 47 -8.09 -12.10 2.34
N ALA A 48 -7.54 -13.32 2.22
CA ALA A 48 -7.07 -14.09 3.36
C ALA A 48 -5.92 -13.41 4.13
N ALA A 49 -4.99 -12.77 3.42
CA ALA A 49 -3.90 -12.03 4.03
C ALA A 49 -4.37 -10.75 4.75
N MET A 50 -5.38 -10.07 4.20
CA MET A 50 -6.02 -8.92 4.85
C MET A 50 -6.74 -9.35 6.13
N ASP A 51 -7.51 -10.44 6.08
CA ASP A 51 -8.15 -11.03 7.26
C ASP A 51 -7.12 -11.40 8.33
N GLU A 52 -5.96 -11.94 7.94
CA GLU A 52 -4.86 -12.22 8.86
C GLU A 52 -4.30 -10.98 9.53
N ALA A 53 -4.05 -9.91 8.77
CA ALA A 53 -3.56 -8.65 9.32
C ALA A 53 -4.56 -8.03 10.31
N ASP A 54 -5.86 -8.11 10.01
CA ASP A 54 -6.93 -7.53 10.83
C ASP A 54 -7.16 -8.27 12.15
N ARG A 55 -6.76 -9.56 12.25
CA ARG A 55 -6.82 -10.31 13.53
C ARG A 55 -5.97 -9.66 14.63
N GLY A 56 -4.99 -8.82 14.28
CA GLY A 56 -4.14 -8.13 15.26
C GLY A 56 -3.23 -9.07 16.05
N GLU A 57 -3.00 -10.29 15.56
CA GLU A 57 -2.22 -11.36 16.19
C GLU A 57 -0.69 -11.16 16.03
N GLY A 58 -0.23 -9.91 15.99
CA GLY A 58 1.17 -9.54 15.83
C GLY A 58 1.90 -9.31 17.15
N ILE A 59 3.23 -9.28 17.09
CA ILE A 59 4.10 -8.83 18.20
C ILE A 59 4.61 -7.40 17.94
N PRO A 60 4.92 -6.63 18.99
CA PRO A 60 5.57 -5.33 18.82
C PRO A 60 6.92 -5.46 18.10
N TYR A 61 7.27 -4.46 17.29
CA TYR A 61 8.52 -4.45 16.53
C TYR A 61 9.77 -4.68 17.39
N GLU A 62 9.80 -4.10 18.60
CA GLU A 62 10.93 -4.25 19.53
C GLU A 62 11.09 -5.68 20.03
N GLU A 63 9.99 -6.41 20.18
CA GLU A 63 10.00 -7.83 20.53
C GLU A 63 10.47 -8.69 19.36
N PHE A 64 9.91 -8.46 18.17
CA PHE A 64 10.36 -9.13 16.94
C PHE A 64 11.87 -8.93 16.71
N ARG A 65 12.36 -7.69 16.82
CA ARG A 65 13.79 -7.38 16.64
C ARG A 65 14.67 -8.13 17.63
N ARG A 66 14.24 -8.26 18.89
CA ARG A 66 14.96 -9.02 19.90
C ARG A 66 15.03 -10.50 19.53
N GLU A 67 13.91 -11.11 19.13
CA GLU A 67 13.86 -12.52 18.74
C GLU A 67 14.75 -12.81 17.53
N MET A 68 14.76 -11.93 16.53
CA MET A 68 15.63 -12.06 15.36
C MET A 68 17.13 -12.04 15.72
N ILE A 69 17.55 -11.12 16.60
CA ILE A 69 18.94 -11.07 17.09
C ILE A 69 19.31 -12.35 17.84
N GLU A 70 18.39 -12.90 18.64
CA GLU A 70 18.61 -14.16 19.34
C GLU A 70 18.71 -15.35 18.39
N LEU A 71 17.89 -15.39 17.36
CA LEU A 71 17.90 -16.42 16.33
C LEU A 71 19.23 -16.41 15.55
N GLU A 72 19.68 -15.24 15.10
CA GLU A 72 20.98 -15.08 14.43
C GLU A 72 22.15 -15.58 15.29
N ARG A 73 22.12 -15.30 16.60
CA ARG A 73 23.15 -15.76 17.55
C ARG A 73 23.12 -17.28 17.76
N LYS A 74 21.95 -17.93 17.68
CA LYS A 74 21.84 -19.39 17.78
C LYS A 74 22.41 -20.04 16.52
N LEU A 75 22.00 -19.56 15.35
CA LEU A 75 22.48 -20.06 14.05
C LEU A 75 23.99 -19.86 13.88
N ALA A 76 24.57 -18.80 14.43
CA ALA A 76 26.02 -18.57 14.39
C ALA A 76 26.84 -19.46 15.36
N ARG A 77 26.18 -20.24 16.23
CA ARG A 77 26.83 -21.14 17.22
C ARG A 77 26.71 -22.63 16.85
N GLU A 78 25.96 -22.95 15.79
CA GLU A 78 25.85 -24.29 15.18
C GLU A 78 26.78 -24.41 13.97
#